data_AF-A0A090W043-F1
#
_entry.id   AF-A0A090W043-F1
#
_cell.length_a   1.000
_cell.length_b   1.000
_cell.length_c   1.000
_cell.angle_alpha   90.00
_cell.angle_beta   90.00
_cell.angle_gamma   90.00
#
_symmetry.space_group_name_H-M   'P 1'
#
loop_
_entity.id
_entity.type
_entity.pdbx_description
1 polymer ?
#
loop_
_entity_poly.entity_id
_entity_poly.type
_entity_poly.pdbx_seq_one_letter_code
_entity_poly.pdbx_strand_id
1 'polypeptide(L)' 'MEKCDENHPCPAHDKFKIVRDELQNMLENTTLEELALNIKSGSAFLKT' A
#
# COMPACT_ATOMS: atom_id res chain seq x y z
N MET A 1 14.47 -4.84 19.78
CA MET A 1 13.44 -4.19 18.94
C MET A 1 12.23 -3.98 19.82
N GLU A 2 12.07 -2.77 20.33
CA GLU A 2 10.83 -2.36 21.00
C GLU A 2 9.72 -2.41 19.95
N LYS A 3 8.61 -3.10 20.24
CA LYS A 3 7.44 -3.09 19.36
C LYS A 3 6.82 -1.70 19.46
N CYS A 4 6.87 -0.94 18.37
CA CYS A 4 6.21 0.35 18.25
C CYS A 4 4.71 0.13 17.97
N ASP A 5 3.85 0.91 18.62
CA ASP A 5 2.41 0.91 18.38
C ASP A 5 1.80 2.31 18.61
N GLU A 6 0.48 2.44 18.45
CA GLU A 6 -0.22 3.72 18.61
C GLU A 6 -0.16 4.29 20.04
N ASN A 7 0.01 3.43 21.05
CA ASN A 7 0.15 3.84 22.45
C ASN A 7 1.62 4.11 22.84
N HIS A 8 2.57 3.55 22.07
CA HIS A 8 4.02 3.73 22.24
C HIS A 8 4.67 4.10 20.89
N PRO A 9 4.46 5.34 20.40
CA PRO A 9 4.99 5.75 19.11
C PRO A 9 6.51 5.94 19.17
N CYS A 10 7.22 5.36 18.22
CA CYS A 10 8.63 5.63 17.99
C CYS A 10 8.81 6.97 17.21
N PRO A 11 10.03 7.54 17.14
CA PRO A 11 10.27 8.81 16.44
C PRO A 11 9.85 8.84 14.96
N ALA A 12 9.69 7.68 14.34
CA ALA A 12 9.29 7.55 12.96
C ALA A 12 7.82 7.13 12.78
N HIS A 13 7.08 6.87 13.87
CA HIS A 13 5.74 6.27 13.86
C HIS A 13 4.78 6.98 12.91
N ASP A 14 4.60 8.29 13.11
CA ASP A 14 3.64 9.06 12.31
C ASP A 14 4.01 9.14 10.83
N LYS A 15 5.31 9.17 10.53
CA LYS A 15 5.80 9.20 9.13
C LYS A 15 5.52 7.89 8.42
N PHE A 16 5.77 6.76 9.09
CA PHE A 16 5.53 5.44 8.52
C PHE A 16 4.05 5.04 8.53
N LYS A 17 3.28 5.51 9.51
CA LYS A 17 1.83 5.32 9.60
C LYS A 17 1.14 5.79 8.33
N ILE A 18 1.44 7.01 7.87
CA ILE A 18 0.87 7.56 6.64
C ILE A 18 1.14 6.65 5.44
N VAL A 19 2.40 6.27 5.23
CA VAL A 19 2.80 5.40 4.11
C VAL A 19 2.08 4.04 4.16
N ARG A 20 1.99 3.44 5.36
CA ARG A 20 1.32 2.16 5.55
C ARG A 20 -0.18 2.26 5.28
N ASP A 21 -0.82 3.29 5.81
CA ASP A 21 -2.27 3.48 5.69
C ASP A 21 -2.66 3.80 4.23
N GLU A 22 -1.85 4.61 3.53
CA GLU A 22 -2.03 4.86 2.09
C GLU A 22 -1.82 3.59 1.24
N LEU A 23 -0.79 2.81 1.55
CA LEU A 23 -0.55 1.53 0.87
C LEU A 23 -1.70 0.54 1.10
N GLN A 24 -2.20 0.45 2.34
CA GLN A 24 -3.34 -0.39 2.68
C GLN A 24 -4.58 0.04 1.88
N ASN A 25 -4.90 1.33 1.88
CA ASN A 25 -6.03 1.86 1.13
C ASN A 25 -5.91 1.56 -0.38
N MET A 26 -4.72 1.71 -0.95
CA MET A 26 -4.49 1.37 -2.37
C MET A 26 -4.77 -0.11 -2.63
N LEU A 27 -4.24 -1.01 -1.81
CA LEU A 27 -4.40 -2.46 -2.01
C LEU A 27 -5.84 -2.93 -1.77
N GLU A 28 -6.53 -2.40 -0.77
CA GLU A 28 -7.91 -2.78 -0.44
C GLU A 28 -8.92 -2.29 -1.48
N ASN A 29 -8.62 -1.18 -2.16
CA ASN A 29 -9.51 -0.59 -3.16
C ASN A 29 -9.11 -0.88 -4.61
N THR A 30 -7.99 -1.58 -4.85
CA THR A 30 -7.60 -2.02 -6.20
C THR A 30 -8.20 -3.40 -6.47
N THR A 31 -9.06 -3.51 -7.48
CA THR A 31 -9.72 -4.78 -7.82
C THR A 31 -8.91 -5.62 -8.81
N LEU A 32 -9.13 -6.93 -8.82
CA LEU A 32 -8.56 -7.81 -9.86
C LEU A 32 -9.01 -7.41 -11.28
N GLU A 33 -10.25 -6.94 -11.41
CA GLU A 33 -10.79 -6.44 -12.68
C GLU A 33 -10.02 -5.21 -13.17
N GLU A 34 -9.79 -4.23 -12.30
CA GLU A 34 -9.00 -3.03 -12.60
C GLU A 34 -7.57 -3.41 -13.04
N LEU A 35 -6.91 -4.33 -12.31
CA LEU A 35 -5.58 -4.81 -12.68
C LEU A 35 -5.59 -5.47 -14.07
N ALA A 36 -6.60 -6.31 -14.36
CA ALA A 36 -6.74 -6.95 -15.65
C ALA A 36 -7.01 -5.93 -16.78
N LEU A 37 -7.83 -4.91 -16.52
CA LEU A 37 -8.12 -3.83 -17.46
C LEU A 37 -6.89 -2.96 -17.72
N ASN A 38 -6.06 -2.70 -16.71
CA ASN A 38 -4.80 -1.97 -16.86
C ASN A 38 -3.78 -2.73 -17.71
N ILE A 39 -3.71 -4.06 -17.59
CA ILE A 39 -2.91 -4.90 -18.49
C ILE A 39 -3.49 -4.87 -19.91
N LYS A 40 -4.81 -5.04 -20.05
CA LYS A 40 -5.50 -5.07 -21.35
C LYS A 40 -5.38 -3.74 -22.12
N SER A 41 -5.43 -2.62 -21.42
CA SER A 41 -5.30 -1.27 -22.00
C SER A 41 -3.85 -0.87 -22.30
N GLY A 42 -2.87 -1.65 -21.82
CA GLY A 42 -1.45 -1.35 -21.98
C GLY A 42 -0.92 -0.29 -20.99
N SER A 43 -1.74 0.14 -20.02
CA SER A 43 -1.33 1.05 -18.94
C SER A 43 -0.46 0.38 -17.87
N ALA A 44 -0.48 -0.96 -17.80
CA ALA A 44 0.40 -1.77 -16.97
C ALA A 44 0.99 -2.94 -17.77
N PHE A 45 2.14 -3.47 -17.33
CA PHE A 45 2.77 -4.64 -17.93
C PHE A 45 3.17 -5.66 -16.86
N LEU A 46 3.09 -6.94 -17.22
CA LEU A 46 3.71 -8.01 -16.44
C LEU A 46 5.14 -8.18 -16.95
N LYS A 47 6.11 -8.13 -16.03
CA LYS A 47 7.50 -8.44 -16.35
C LYS A 47 7.67 -9.96 -16.36
N THR A 48 8.13 -10.49 -17.48
CA THR A 48 8.56 -11.89 -17.66
C THR A 48 9.99 -12.10 -17.21
#